data_AF-B4D1H4-F1
#
_entry.id   AF-B4D1H4-F1
#
_cell.length_a   1.000
_cell.length_b   1.000
_cell.length_c   1.000
_cell.angle_alpha   90.00
_cell.angle_beta   90.00
_cell.angle_gamma   90.00
#
_symmetry.space_group_name_H-M   'P 1'
#
loop_
_entity.id
_entity.type
_entity.pdbx_description
1 polymer ?
#
loop_
_entity_poly.entity_id
_entity_poly.type
_entity_poly.pdbx_seq_one_letter_code
_entity_poly.pdbx_strand_id
1 'polypeptide(L)'
;MSSRSAACSGLGCAAEAWQWDWRKALPWLIGTGVILVALVVNYSRGGSLLFFGAMVLWAALEAWRRRSWKVLAVGGSLVLGLVTLVLIGGGAFAGRFAGGADSQVGFRVLIWRDTLALIHAAPWCGIGLGNFTALFHFFRTASVSQQTVLHPESDWLLLAAELGWCGVALALGAAFFILRQAFPFAAGSRRRLRGAALAAAVAALLHGAIDVPGHRVGSAWLALFVVVLASNEAPAAARDSWVAATLSRVLGLLALVGAWAIAQMPDHAARAEALLSAGKYAPAEAAADRALERAPLDWRAYFTRAGARACQGHRLEALADFRRARTLEPHYARLPFEEGRFWLQAQPALTLSVWREAIRRLPPSEAEDLYGTMLSTAPDNANFRAQLLAMVPDRPMLQLQWLESVPDAEARAHLEAITAVARQCTPGQRAGFERRVKQLEAR
;
A
#
# COMPACT_ATOMS: atom_id res chain seq x y z
N MET A 1 -7.02 13.08 2.87
CA MET A 1 -8.17 13.58 2.10
C MET A 1 -8.99 14.64 2.85
N SER A 2 -9.12 14.54 4.18
CA SER A 2 -9.94 15.44 5.02
C SER A 2 -9.76 16.95 4.80
N SER A 3 -8.52 17.44 4.68
CA SER A 3 -8.25 18.87 4.47
C SER A 3 -8.76 19.39 3.12
N ARG A 4 -8.74 18.59 2.06
CA ARG A 4 -9.00 19.04 0.67
C ARG A 4 -10.48 19.33 0.44
N SER A 5 -11.33 18.38 0.81
CA SER A 5 -12.80 18.52 0.68
C SER A 5 -13.33 19.60 1.63
N ALA A 6 -12.67 19.81 2.77
CA ALA A 6 -12.98 20.90 3.70
C ALA A 6 -12.65 22.29 3.10
N ALA A 7 -11.52 22.46 2.41
CA ALA A 7 -11.17 23.73 1.75
C ALA A 7 -12.17 24.13 0.66
N CYS A 8 -12.57 23.20 -0.22
CA CYS A 8 -13.56 23.48 -1.26
C CYS A 8 -14.93 23.86 -0.65
N SER A 9 -15.36 23.17 0.42
CA SER A 9 -16.60 23.49 1.12
C SER A 9 -16.53 24.85 1.82
N GLY A 10 -15.37 25.20 2.41
CA GLY A 10 -15.11 26.51 3.02
C GLY A 10 -15.23 27.66 2.02
N LEU A 11 -14.70 27.50 0.80
CA LEU A 11 -14.89 28.47 -0.29
C LEU A 11 -16.35 28.60 -0.71
N GLY A 12 -17.09 27.48 -0.76
CA GLY A 12 -18.53 27.48 -1.00
C GLY A 12 -19.30 28.27 0.06
N CYS A 13 -18.97 28.07 1.35
CA CYS A 13 -19.53 28.83 2.46
C CYS A 13 -19.20 30.32 2.37
N ALA A 14 -17.95 30.68 2.06
CA ALA A 14 -17.53 32.06 1.87
C ALA A 14 -18.30 32.74 0.73
N ALA A 15 -18.43 32.07 -0.42
CA ALA A 15 -19.14 32.58 -1.59
C ALA A 15 -20.66 32.72 -1.37
N GLU A 16 -21.24 31.91 -0.48
CA GLU A 16 -22.63 32.04 -0.06
C GLU A 16 -22.79 33.20 0.94
N ALA A 17 -21.95 33.27 1.98
CA ALA A 17 -21.98 34.31 3.01
C ALA A 17 -21.74 35.72 2.44
N TRP A 18 -20.87 35.84 1.42
CA TRP A 18 -20.58 37.10 0.74
C TRP A 18 -21.82 37.75 0.10
N GLN A 19 -22.85 36.96 -0.23
CA GLN A 19 -24.10 37.51 -0.77
C GLN A 19 -24.90 38.30 0.28
N TRP A 20 -24.64 38.05 1.57
CA TRP A 20 -25.32 38.70 2.68
C TRP A 20 -24.47 39.80 3.30
N ASP A 21 -23.19 39.50 3.58
CA ASP A 21 -22.21 40.44 4.13
C ASP A 21 -20.79 39.86 3.93
N TRP A 22 -19.87 40.66 3.40
CA TRP A 22 -18.48 40.26 3.18
C TRP A 22 -17.76 39.90 4.49
N ARG A 23 -18.13 40.53 5.62
CA ARG A 23 -17.55 40.24 6.93
C ARG A 23 -17.86 38.81 7.38
N LYS A 24 -19.03 38.28 6.99
CA LYS A 24 -19.44 36.90 7.29
C LYS A 24 -18.69 35.87 6.46
N ALA A 25 -18.06 36.28 5.35
CA ALA A 25 -17.21 35.40 4.56
C ALA A 25 -15.78 35.28 5.12
N LEU A 26 -15.33 36.25 5.92
CA LEU A 26 -13.95 36.32 6.43
C LEU A 26 -13.53 35.07 7.24
N PRO A 27 -14.34 34.53 8.19
CA PRO A 27 -13.95 33.33 8.93
C PRO A 27 -13.74 32.11 8.02
N TRP A 28 -14.57 31.98 6.97
CA TRP A 28 -14.47 30.88 6.00
C TRP A 28 -13.25 31.01 5.10
N LEU A 29 -12.91 32.24 4.69
CA LEU A 29 -11.71 32.53 3.91
C LEU A 29 -10.44 32.28 4.73
N ILE A 30 -10.42 32.71 6.00
CA ILE A 30 -9.30 32.44 6.92
C ILE A 30 -9.15 30.93 7.13
N GLY A 31 -10.23 30.23 7.44
CA GLY A 31 -10.22 28.77 7.62
C GLY A 31 -9.72 28.04 6.37
N THR A 32 -10.19 28.44 5.19
CA THR A 32 -9.69 27.90 3.91
C THR A 32 -8.20 28.20 3.72
N GLY A 33 -7.76 29.41 4.03
CA GLY A 33 -6.36 29.82 3.95
C GLY A 33 -5.44 28.95 4.82
N VAL A 34 -5.85 28.68 6.06
CA VAL A 34 -5.11 27.76 6.97
C VAL A 34 -5.02 26.36 6.37
N ILE A 35 -6.11 25.84 5.81
CA ILE A 35 -6.14 24.52 5.18
C ILE A 35 -5.26 24.47 3.92
N LEU A 36 -5.23 25.55 3.14
CA LEU A 36 -4.37 25.68 1.96
C LEU A 36 -2.89 25.70 2.37
N VAL A 37 -2.52 26.45 3.40
CA VAL A 37 -1.16 26.43 3.96
C VAL A 37 -0.80 25.03 4.43
N ALA A 38 -1.68 24.35 5.15
CA ALA A 38 -1.46 22.97 5.57
C ALA A 38 -1.29 22.00 4.38
N LEU A 39 -2.01 22.21 3.27
CA LEU A 39 -1.84 21.43 2.05
C LEU A 39 -0.47 21.63 1.39
N VAL A 40 0.03 22.87 1.38
CA VAL A 40 1.36 23.21 0.86
C VAL A 40 2.44 22.60 1.75
N VAL A 41 2.33 22.77 3.07
CA VAL A 41 3.30 22.25 4.06
C VAL A 41 3.33 20.72 4.06
N ASN A 42 2.23 20.05 3.76
CA ASN A 42 2.16 18.58 3.74
C ASN A 42 2.64 17.93 2.41
N TYR A 43 3.07 18.73 1.43
CA TYR A 43 3.72 18.29 0.18
C TYR A 43 3.02 17.12 -0.57
N SER A 44 1.68 17.04 -0.52
CA SER A 44 0.93 15.91 -1.08
C SER A 44 0.54 16.18 -2.54
N ARG A 45 1.26 15.58 -3.51
CA ARG A 45 1.05 15.78 -4.97
C ARG A 45 -0.39 15.53 -5.40
N GLY A 46 -0.93 14.35 -5.06
CA GLY A 46 -2.32 13.99 -5.37
C GLY A 46 -3.33 14.91 -4.66
N GLY A 47 -2.98 15.43 -3.49
CA GLY A 47 -3.85 16.32 -2.73
C GLY A 47 -4.06 17.68 -3.34
N SER A 48 -2.97 18.29 -3.82
CA SER A 48 -3.03 19.58 -4.50
C SER A 48 -3.76 19.46 -5.85
N LEU A 49 -3.46 18.42 -6.64
CA LEU A 49 -4.11 18.19 -7.94
C LEU A 49 -5.63 18.08 -7.81
N LEU A 50 -6.12 17.35 -6.81
CA LEU A 50 -7.56 17.18 -6.59
C LEU A 50 -8.23 18.44 -6.05
N PHE A 51 -7.56 19.20 -5.20
CA PHE A 51 -8.09 20.47 -4.72
C PHE A 51 -8.27 21.47 -5.88
N PHE A 52 -7.23 21.66 -6.70
CA PHE A 52 -7.31 22.53 -7.87
C PHE A 52 -8.30 22.00 -8.91
N GLY A 53 -8.32 20.68 -9.14
CA GLY A 53 -9.31 20.03 -10.00
C GLY A 53 -10.74 20.26 -9.54
N ALA A 54 -11.02 20.16 -8.24
CA ALA A 54 -12.33 20.46 -7.66
C ALA A 54 -12.72 21.94 -7.83
N MET A 55 -11.77 22.87 -7.71
CA MET A 55 -12.01 24.30 -7.97
C MET A 55 -12.35 24.56 -9.44
N VAL A 56 -11.62 23.95 -10.37
CA VAL A 56 -11.90 24.05 -11.81
C VAL A 56 -13.28 23.48 -12.14
N LEU A 57 -13.61 22.30 -11.59
CA LEU A 57 -14.92 21.68 -11.75
C LEU A 57 -16.04 22.57 -11.21
N TRP A 58 -15.84 23.18 -10.03
CA TRP A 58 -16.80 24.12 -9.45
C TRP A 58 -16.99 25.37 -10.31
N ALA A 59 -15.91 25.96 -10.82
CA ALA A 59 -15.97 27.10 -11.73
C ALA A 59 -16.68 26.74 -13.05
N ALA A 60 -16.44 25.54 -13.60
CA ALA A 60 -17.12 25.03 -14.78
C ALA A 60 -18.62 24.83 -14.55
N LEU A 61 -19.02 24.26 -13.40
CA LEU A 61 -20.42 24.13 -13.00
C LEU A 61 -21.11 25.50 -12.88
N GLU A 62 -20.44 26.48 -12.29
CA GLU A 62 -20.96 27.85 -12.16
C GLU A 62 -21.11 28.53 -13.53
N ALA A 63 -20.12 28.36 -14.41
CA ALA A 63 -20.12 28.94 -15.76
C ALA A 63 -21.20 28.31 -16.64
N TRP A 64 -21.36 26.98 -16.58
CA TRP A 64 -22.44 26.26 -17.25
C TRP A 64 -23.81 26.77 -16.77
N ARG A 65 -23.99 26.91 -15.46
CA ARG A 65 -25.25 27.42 -14.87
C ARG A 65 -25.55 28.86 -15.28
N ARG A 66 -24.54 29.73 -15.33
CA ARG A 66 -24.69 31.13 -15.72
C ARG A 66 -24.66 31.35 -17.23
N ARG A 67 -24.39 30.30 -18.02
CA ARG A 67 -24.10 30.36 -19.46
C ARG A 67 -23.09 31.48 -19.80
N SER A 68 -22.06 31.64 -18.97
CA SER A 68 -21.13 32.77 -19.07
C SER A 68 -19.68 32.31 -18.93
N TRP A 69 -18.92 32.47 -20.02
CA TRP A 69 -17.49 32.14 -20.08
C TRP A 69 -16.63 33.05 -19.20
N LYS A 70 -17.12 34.25 -18.84
CA LYS A 70 -16.41 35.18 -17.93
C LYS A 70 -16.13 34.55 -16.55
N VAL A 71 -17.03 33.67 -16.10
CA VAL A 71 -16.88 32.93 -14.84
C VAL A 71 -15.72 31.94 -14.92
N LEU A 72 -15.58 31.25 -16.06
CA LEU A 72 -14.44 30.37 -16.32
C LEU A 72 -13.13 31.16 -16.38
N ALA A 73 -13.12 32.33 -17.02
CA ALA A 73 -11.94 33.18 -17.08
C ALA A 73 -11.50 33.64 -15.68
N VAL A 74 -12.41 34.21 -14.88
CA VAL A 74 -12.08 34.68 -13.52
C VAL A 74 -11.70 33.52 -12.59
N GLY A 75 -12.45 32.42 -12.63
CA GLY A 75 -12.15 31.21 -11.85
C GLY A 75 -10.80 30.61 -12.24
N GLY A 76 -10.52 30.51 -13.54
CA GLY A 76 -9.26 30.03 -14.09
C GLY A 76 -8.08 30.91 -13.68
N SER A 77 -8.21 32.23 -13.77
CA SER A 77 -7.18 33.18 -13.30
C SER A 77 -6.92 33.05 -11.80
N LEU A 78 -7.95 32.82 -10.99
CA LEU A 78 -7.80 32.66 -9.53
C LEU A 78 -7.12 31.32 -9.18
N VAL A 79 -7.47 30.24 -9.88
CA VAL A 79 -6.79 28.94 -9.76
C VAL A 79 -5.32 29.06 -10.17
N LEU A 80 -5.03 29.68 -11.33
CA LEU A 80 -3.67 29.89 -11.81
C LEU A 80 -2.86 30.74 -10.84
N GLY A 81 -3.43 31.84 -10.31
CA GLY A 81 -2.77 32.67 -9.30
C GLY A 81 -2.42 31.88 -8.04
N LEU A 82 -3.32 31.00 -7.59
CA LEU A 82 -3.10 30.18 -6.39
C LEU A 82 -2.10 29.05 -6.64
N VAL A 83 -2.10 28.44 -7.83
CA VAL A 83 -1.05 27.50 -8.26
C VAL A 83 0.31 28.21 -8.29
N THR A 84 0.40 29.40 -8.89
CA THR A 84 1.63 30.20 -8.95
C THR A 84 2.12 30.56 -7.54
N LEU A 85 1.23 30.97 -6.63
CA LEU A 85 1.58 31.25 -5.23
C LEU A 85 2.17 30.00 -4.53
N VAL A 86 1.58 28.84 -4.76
CA VAL A 86 2.07 27.55 -4.21
C VAL A 86 3.44 27.19 -4.79
N LEU A 87 3.65 27.41 -6.09
CA LEU A 87 4.93 27.12 -6.75
C LEU A 87 6.04 28.07 -6.28
N ILE A 88 5.74 29.36 -6.11
CA ILE A 88 6.71 30.36 -5.62
C ILE A 88 7.05 30.11 -4.14
N GLY A 89 6.05 29.81 -3.31
CA GLY A 89 6.24 29.55 -1.88
C GLY A 89 6.78 28.17 -1.52
N GLY A 90 6.98 27.28 -2.50
CA GLY A 90 7.23 25.86 -2.29
C GLY A 90 8.38 25.30 -3.12
N GLY A 91 9.60 25.84 -3.02
CA GLY A 91 10.76 25.30 -3.75
C GLY A 91 10.96 23.77 -3.59
N ALA A 92 10.67 23.24 -2.41
CA ALA A 92 10.67 21.78 -2.14
C ALA A 92 9.45 21.03 -2.75
N PHE A 93 8.32 21.71 -2.95
CA PHE A 93 7.14 21.19 -3.64
C PHE A 93 7.42 21.02 -5.14
N ALA A 94 8.01 22.03 -5.79
CA ALA A 94 8.44 21.94 -7.20
C ALA A 94 9.52 20.85 -7.39
N GLY A 95 10.48 20.77 -6.47
CA GLY A 95 11.51 19.72 -6.46
C GLY A 95 10.97 18.30 -6.36
N ARG A 96 9.77 18.09 -5.78
CA ARG A 96 9.11 16.78 -5.83
C ARG A 96 8.47 16.48 -7.17
N PHE A 97 7.91 17.46 -7.89
CA PHE A 97 7.43 17.21 -9.25
C PHE A 97 8.59 17.04 -10.26
N ALA A 98 9.75 17.66 -9.99
CA ALA A 98 10.96 17.56 -10.81
C ALA A 98 11.84 16.34 -10.48
N GLY A 99 11.86 15.88 -9.22
CA GLY A 99 12.55 14.66 -8.80
C GLY A 99 11.76 13.42 -9.22
N GLY A 100 12.38 12.61 -10.08
CA GLY A 100 11.82 11.45 -10.78
C GLY A 100 10.87 10.55 -9.97
N ALA A 101 9.98 9.89 -10.70
CA ALA A 101 8.84 9.13 -10.18
C ALA A 101 9.19 7.72 -9.64
N ASP A 102 10.43 7.45 -9.25
CA ASP A 102 10.97 6.13 -9.61
C ASP A 102 10.82 4.98 -8.59
N SER A 103 10.46 5.21 -7.33
CA SER A 103 10.30 4.09 -6.37
C SER A 103 8.87 3.85 -5.91
N GLN A 104 8.20 4.84 -5.34
CA GLN A 104 6.88 4.64 -4.73
C GLN A 104 5.75 4.51 -5.77
N VAL A 105 5.78 5.30 -6.84
CA VAL A 105 4.80 5.18 -7.93
C VAL A 105 5.05 3.90 -8.73
N GLY A 106 6.32 3.58 -9.00
CA GLY A 106 6.71 2.30 -9.62
C GLY A 106 6.16 1.10 -8.84
N PHE A 107 6.36 1.06 -7.52
CA PHE A 107 5.86 -0.05 -6.70
C PHE A 107 4.33 -0.16 -6.68
N ARG A 108 3.60 0.96 -6.72
CA ARG A 108 2.13 0.96 -6.84
C ARG A 108 1.64 0.31 -8.12
N VAL A 109 2.31 0.58 -9.24
CA VAL A 109 1.98 -0.04 -10.54
C VAL A 109 2.18 -1.55 -10.48
N LEU A 110 3.21 -2.04 -9.77
CA LEU A 110 3.41 -3.46 -9.53
C LEU A 110 2.25 -4.07 -8.72
N ILE A 111 1.80 -3.39 -7.66
CA ILE A 111 0.63 -3.81 -6.88
C ILE A 111 -0.63 -3.85 -7.76
N TRP A 112 -0.83 -2.85 -8.62
CA TRP A 112 -1.97 -2.80 -9.53
C TRP A 112 -1.95 -3.96 -10.51
N ARG A 113 -0.78 -4.30 -11.06
CA ARG A 113 -0.62 -5.44 -11.96
C ARG A 113 -1.05 -6.76 -11.29
N ASP A 114 -0.54 -7.01 -10.09
CA ASP A 114 -0.90 -8.21 -9.33
C ASP A 114 -2.39 -8.21 -8.90
N THR A 115 -2.93 -7.03 -8.58
CA THR A 115 -4.35 -6.86 -8.23
C THR A 115 -5.26 -7.13 -9.42
N LEU A 116 -4.86 -6.70 -10.61
CA LEU A 116 -5.58 -7.03 -11.84
C LEU A 116 -5.57 -8.54 -12.06
N ALA A 117 -4.47 -9.24 -11.83
CA ALA A 117 -4.44 -10.70 -11.93
C ALA A 117 -5.45 -11.37 -10.96
N LEU A 118 -5.56 -10.85 -9.72
CA LEU A 118 -6.56 -11.28 -8.75
C LEU A 118 -8.00 -11.01 -9.24
N ILE A 119 -8.28 -9.83 -9.79
CA ILE A 119 -9.59 -9.49 -10.37
C ILE A 119 -9.93 -10.42 -11.54
N HIS A 120 -8.97 -10.75 -12.40
CA HIS A 120 -9.18 -11.67 -13.52
C HIS A 120 -9.53 -13.09 -13.05
N ALA A 121 -9.05 -13.52 -11.88
CA ALA A 121 -9.39 -14.83 -11.31
C ALA A 121 -10.81 -14.89 -10.73
N ALA A 122 -11.37 -13.76 -10.26
CA ALA A 122 -12.72 -13.67 -9.69
C ALA A 122 -13.48 -12.41 -10.18
N PRO A 123 -13.78 -12.29 -11.48
CA PRO A 123 -14.16 -11.00 -12.09
C PRO A 123 -15.54 -10.49 -11.69
N TRP A 124 -16.51 -11.38 -11.46
CA TRP A 124 -17.92 -10.96 -11.31
C TRP A 124 -18.28 -10.60 -9.88
N CYS A 125 -17.99 -11.52 -8.95
CA CYS A 125 -18.36 -11.38 -7.54
C CYS A 125 -17.16 -11.05 -6.64
N GLY A 126 -15.94 -11.01 -7.18
CA GLY A 126 -14.73 -10.80 -6.41
C GLY A 126 -14.44 -11.97 -5.45
N ILE A 127 -13.55 -11.70 -4.50
CA ILE A 127 -13.11 -12.67 -3.49
C ILE A 127 -13.81 -12.54 -2.13
N GLY A 128 -14.82 -11.67 -2.02
CA GLY A 128 -15.49 -11.33 -0.79
C GLY A 128 -14.82 -10.17 -0.03
N LEU A 129 -15.64 -9.43 0.73
CA LEU A 129 -15.21 -8.26 1.50
C LEU A 129 -14.21 -8.64 2.59
N GLY A 130 -13.14 -7.84 2.70
CA GLY A 130 -12.08 -8.01 3.71
C GLY A 130 -11.10 -9.15 3.43
N ASN A 131 -11.21 -9.84 2.28
CA ASN A 131 -10.33 -10.95 1.94
C ASN A 131 -9.12 -10.54 1.08
N PHE A 132 -9.02 -9.28 0.67
CA PHE A 132 -7.92 -8.81 -0.18
C PHE A 132 -6.55 -9.22 0.35
N THR A 133 -6.23 -8.83 1.58
CA THR A 133 -4.92 -9.11 2.19
C THR A 133 -4.63 -10.62 2.23
N ALA A 134 -5.61 -11.44 2.60
CA ALA A 134 -5.43 -12.87 2.78
C ALA A 134 -5.15 -13.61 1.45
N LEU A 135 -5.78 -13.19 0.35
CA LEU A 135 -5.67 -13.87 -0.94
C LEU A 135 -4.70 -13.22 -1.91
N PHE A 136 -4.40 -11.92 -1.74
CA PHE A 136 -3.47 -11.19 -2.59
C PHE A 136 -2.06 -11.81 -2.58
N HIS A 137 -1.66 -12.44 -1.48
CA HIS A 137 -0.37 -13.14 -1.36
C HIS A 137 -0.11 -14.18 -2.46
N PHE A 138 -1.15 -14.86 -2.96
CA PHE A 138 -1.03 -15.84 -4.04
C PHE A 138 -0.79 -15.21 -5.42
N PHE A 139 -1.15 -13.95 -5.60
CA PHE A 139 -1.06 -13.23 -6.88
C PHE A 139 0.15 -12.29 -6.95
N ARG A 140 0.87 -12.15 -5.83
CA ARG A 140 1.98 -11.20 -5.67
C ARG A 140 3.25 -11.68 -6.39
N THR A 141 3.30 -11.46 -7.69
CA THR A 141 4.46 -11.83 -8.54
C THR A 141 5.35 -10.63 -8.85
N ALA A 142 4.75 -9.44 -9.00
CA ALA A 142 5.43 -8.19 -9.31
C ALA A 142 5.85 -7.45 -8.05
N SER A 143 4.96 -7.42 -7.07
CA SER A 143 5.02 -6.55 -5.90
C SER A 143 5.54 -7.30 -4.66
N VAL A 144 6.41 -8.29 -4.88
CA VAL A 144 7.02 -9.11 -3.82
C VAL A 144 7.81 -8.21 -2.87
N SER A 145 7.43 -8.19 -1.60
CA SER A 145 8.12 -7.43 -0.57
C SER A 145 7.93 -8.08 0.81
N GLN A 146 8.76 -7.69 1.78
CA GLN A 146 8.59 -8.13 3.17
C GLN A 146 7.30 -7.60 3.79
N GLN A 147 6.82 -6.44 3.31
CA GLN A 147 5.67 -5.77 3.88
C GLN A 147 4.38 -6.38 3.34
N THR A 148 3.40 -6.50 4.23
CA THR A 148 2.06 -6.92 3.85
C THR A 148 1.37 -5.78 3.10
N VAL A 149 0.87 -6.08 1.91
CA VAL A 149 0.06 -5.14 1.13
C VAL A 149 -1.38 -5.24 1.61
N LEU A 150 -1.86 -4.21 2.30
CA LEU A 150 -3.21 -4.19 2.89
C LEU A 150 -4.29 -3.80 1.87
N HIS A 151 -3.91 -3.10 0.81
CA HIS A 151 -4.82 -2.61 -0.21
C HIS A 151 -4.06 -2.26 -1.50
N PRO A 152 -4.75 -2.21 -2.66
CA PRO A 152 -4.12 -1.92 -3.95
C PRO A 152 -3.86 -0.42 -4.20
N GLU A 153 -3.92 0.43 -3.17
CA GLU A 153 -3.71 1.88 -3.29
C GLU A 153 -4.74 2.55 -4.24
N SER A 154 -5.91 1.92 -4.37
CA SER A 154 -7.09 2.43 -5.06
C SER A 154 -8.35 1.81 -4.46
N ASP A 155 -9.31 2.64 -4.03
CA ASP A 155 -10.63 2.17 -3.59
C ASP A 155 -11.35 1.39 -4.71
N TRP A 156 -11.20 1.80 -5.97
CA TRP A 156 -11.87 1.13 -7.10
C TRP A 156 -11.27 -0.24 -7.41
N LEU A 157 -9.94 -0.37 -7.39
CA LEU A 157 -9.31 -1.68 -7.55
C LEU A 157 -9.62 -2.60 -6.37
N LEU A 158 -9.68 -2.06 -5.15
CA LEU A 158 -10.05 -2.85 -3.97
C LEU A 158 -11.49 -3.35 -4.09
N LEU A 159 -12.41 -2.46 -4.45
CA LEU A 159 -13.82 -2.79 -4.68
C LEU A 159 -13.98 -3.85 -5.77
N ALA A 160 -13.25 -3.71 -6.88
CA ALA A 160 -13.25 -4.68 -7.96
C ALA A 160 -12.66 -6.03 -7.53
N ALA A 161 -11.62 -6.04 -6.70
CA ALA A 161 -11.04 -7.29 -6.19
C ALA A 161 -12.02 -8.00 -5.25
N GLU A 162 -12.63 -7.29 -4.31
CA GLU A 162 -13.46 -7.89 -3.26
C GLU A 162 -14.89 -8.18 -3.67
N LEU A 163 -15.51 -7.33 -4.49
CA LEU A 163 -16.91 -7.47 -4.93
C LEU A 163 -17.08 -7.68 -6.44
N GLY A 164 -15.98 -7.72 -7.19
CA GLY A 164 -16.00 -7.88 -8.64
C GLY A 164 -16.60 -6.68 -9.37
N TRP A 165 -16.77 -6.84 -10.68
CA TRP A 165 -17.40 -5.84 -11.53
C TRP A 165 -18.86 -5.57 -11.16
N CYS A 166 -19.56 -6.53 -10.55
CA CYS A 166 -20.89 -6.31 -10.00
C CYS A 166 -20.87 -5.28 -8.88
N GLY A 167 -19.92 -5.38 -7.94
CA GLY A 167 -19.72 -4.39 -6.88
C GLY A 167 -19.38 -3.01 -7.41
N VAL A 168 -18.50 -2.94 -8.41
CA VAL A 168 -18.15 -1.67 -9.08
C VAL A 168 -19.38 -1.04 -9.74
N ALA A 169 -20.16 -1.82 -10.48
CA ALA A 169 -21.39 -1.33 -11.13
C ALA A 169 -22.41 -0.82 -10.10
N LEU A 170 -22.60 -1.53 -8.98
CA LEU A 170 -23.47 -1.09 -7.90
C LEU A 170 -22.96 0.20 -7.24
N ALA A 171 -21.66 0.32 -6.97
CA ALA A 171 -21.09 1.53 -6.39
C ALA A 171 -21.19 2.73 -7.32
N LEU A 172 -20.95 2.55 -8.62
CA LEU A 172 -21.14 3.59 -9.64
C LEU A 172 -22.62 4.00 -9.75
N GLY A 173 -23.54 3.03 -9.71
CA GLY A 173 -24.98 3.29 -9.68
C GLY A 173 -25.39 4.08 -8.43
N ALA A 174 -24.94 3.66 -7.25
CA ALA A 174 -25.19 4.35 -5.99
C ALA A 174 -24.64 5.78 -6.02
N ALA A 175 -23.38 5.96 -6.46
CA ALA A 175 -22.76 7.27 -6.62
C ALA A 175 -23.58 8.15 -7.58
N PHE A 176 -24.04 7.62 -8.72
CA PHE A 176 -24.88 8.35 -9.66
C PHE A 176 -26.21 8.81 -9.01
N PHE A 177 -26.95 7.91 -8.36
CA PHE A 177 -28.23 8.26 -7.74
C PHE A 177 -28.07 9.27 -6.61
N ILE A 178 -27.02 9.14 -5.80
CA ILE A 178 -26.71 10.05 -4.70
C ILE A 178 -26.32 11.42 -5.24
N LEU A 179 -25.38 11.50 -6.20
CA LEU A 179 -24.94 12.77 -6.79
C LEU A 179 -26.06 13.46 -7.58
N ARG A 180 -26.99 12.70 -8.17
CA ARG A 180 -28.19 13.23 -8.82
C ARG A 180 -29.08 14.02 -7.86
N GLN A 181 -29.09 13.67 -6.57
CA GLN A 181 -29.85 14.42 -5.56
C GLN A 181 -29.32 15.84 -5.37
N ALA A 182 -28.11 16.16 -5.85
CA ALA A 182 -27.62 17.53 -5.85
C ALA A 182 -28.39 18.46 -6.80
N PHE A 183 -29.29 17.95 -7.64
CA PHE A 183 -30.07 18.72 -8.61
C PHE A 183 -31.57 18.79 -8.21
N PRO A 184 -32.31 19.83 -8.64
CA PRO A 184 -31.84 21.03 -9.34
C PRO A 184 -31.16 22.05 -8.40
N PHE A 185 -30.37 22.96 -8.99
CA PHE A 185 -29.74 24.09 -8.28
C PHE A 185 -30.64 25.34 -8.32
N ALA A 186 -31.82 25.26 -7.69
CA ALA A 186 -32.79 26.35 -7.67
C ALA A 186 -32.26 27.62 -6.97
N ALA A 187 -32.79 28.79 -7.32
CA ALA A 187 -32.47 30.04 -6.61
C ALA A 187 -32.90 29.93 -5.13
N GLY A 188 -32.09 30.49 -4.21
CA GLY A 188 -32.34 30.41 -2.76
C GLY A 188 -31.89 29.12 -2.07
N SER A 189 -31.58 28.05 -2.81
CA SER A 189 -31.24 26.73 -2.24
C SER A 189 -29.78 26.56 -1.77
N ARG A 190 -29.09 27.65 -1.40
CA ARG A 190 -27.64 27.66 -1.10
C ARG A 190 -26.78 27.05 -2.23
N ARG A 191 -27.17 27.35 -3.46
CA ARG A 191 -26.67 26.73 -4.70
C ARG A 191 -25.15 26.82 -4.92
N ARG A 192 -24.44 27.80 -4.32
CA ARG A 192 -22.98 27.92 -4.46
C ARG A 192 -22.27 26.92 -3.55
N LEU A 193 -22.70 26.86 -2.29
CA LEU A 193 -22.23 25.86 -1.32
C LEU A 193 -22.47 24.43 -1.83
N ARG A 194 -23.69 24.12 -2.27
CA ARG A 194 -24.01 22.79 -2.82
C ARG A 194 -23.19 22.45 -4.06
N GLY A 195 -22.94 23.43 -4.94
CA GLY A 195 -22.09 23.23 -6.11
C GLY A 195 -20.64 22.94 -5.75
N ALA A 196 -20.10 23.64 -4.74
CA ALA A 196 -18.75 23.38 -4.23
C ALA A 196 -18.66 22.01 -3.54
N ALA A 197 -19.68 21.65 -2.77
CA ALA A 197 -19.79 20.34 -2.13
C ALA A 197 -19.90 19.21 -3.16
N LEU A 198 -20.69 19.39 -4.23
CA LEU A 198 -20.77 18.43 -5.34
C LEU A 198 -19.40 18.24 -6.01
N ALA A 199 -18.69 19.33 -6.30
CA ALA A 199 -17.36 19.26 -6.90
C ALA A 199 -16.36 18.53 -5.97
N ALA A 200 -16.42 18.79 -4.66
CA ALA A 200 -15.61 18.12 -3.66
C ALA A 200 -15.95 16.62 -3.51
N ALA A 201 -17.23 16.24 -3.62
CA ALA A 201 -17.67 14.85 -3.63
C ALA A 201 -17.16 14.09 -4.86
N VAL A 202 -17.26 14.69 -6.05
CA VAL A 202 -16.72 14.10 -7.28
C VAL A 202 -15.20 13.95 -7.19
N ALA A 203 -14.50 14.96 -6.68
CA ALA A 203 -13.05 14.89 -6.47
C ALA A 203 -12.64 13.78 -5.48
N ALA A 204 -13.44 13.54 -4.43
CA ALA A 204 -13.21 12.44 -3.49
C ALA A 204 -13.33 11.06 -4.19
N LEU A 205 -14.35 10.87 -5.04
CA LEU A 205 -14.52 9.63 -5.82
C LEU A 205 -13.38 9.40 -6.82
N LEU A 206 -12.96 10.46 -7.51
CA LEU A 206 -11.83 10.40 -8.44
C LEU A 206 -10.51 10.13 -7.72
N HIS A 207 -10.35 10.61 -6.48
CA HIS A 207 -9.17 10.30 -5.68
C HIS A 207 -9.03 8.82 -5.39
N GLY A 208 -10.15 8.12 -5.19
CA GLY A 208 -10.20 6.67 -5.00
C GLY A 208 -9.57 5.85 -6.13
N ALA A 209 -9.29 6.45 -7.29
CA ALA A 209 -8.58 5.78 -8.38
C ALA A 209 -7.06 5.65 -8.14
N ILE A 210 -6.50 6.47 -7.25
CA ILE A 210 -5.04 6.59 -7.05
C ILE A 210 -4.62 6.60 -5.57
N ASP A 211 -5.59 6.44 -4.67
CA ASP A 211 -5.43 6.34 -3.23
C ASP A 211 -6.67 5.63 -2.63
N VAL A 212 -6.70 5.42 -1.31
CA VAL A 212 -7.76 4.69 -0.58
C VAL A 212 -8.52 5.54 0.43
N PRO A 213 -9.03 6.74 0.07
CA PRO A 213 -9.76 7.56 1.01
C PRO A 213 -11.09 6.98 1.48
N GLY A 214 -11.75 6.14 0.68
CA GLY A 214 -12.99 5.46 1.02
C GLY A 214 -12.77 4.36 2.05
N HIS A 215 -11.63 3.69 2.02
CA HIS A 215 -11.25 2.70 3.04
C HIS A 215 -10.93 3.33 4.40
N ARG A 216 -10.44 4.58 4.43
CA ARG A 216 -10.15 5.29 5.68
C ARG A 216 -11.42 5.91 6.25
N VAL A 217 -11.96 5.29 7.30
CA VAL A 217 -13.19 5.70 8.00
C VAL A 217 -13.32 7.22 8.16
N GLY A 218 -12.30 7.91 8.69
CA GLY A 218 -12.36 9.37 8.88
C GLY A 218 -12.46 10.19 7.58
N SER A 219 -11.87 9.72 6.48
CA SER A 219 -11.99 10.37 5.17
C SER A 219 -13.32 10.02 4.48
N ALA A 220 -13.80 8.79 4.64
CA ALA A 220 -15.08 8.33 4.14
C ALA A 220 -16.25 9.10 4.75
N TRP A 221 -16.26 9.30 6.07
CA TRP A 221 -17.29 10.10 6.75
C TRP A 221 -17.32 11.55 6.25
N LEU A 222 -16.15 12.15 6.02
CA LEU A 222 -16.07 13.52 5.52
C LEU A 222 -16.54 13.63 4.07
N ALA A 223 -16.24 12.62 3.23
CA ALA A 223 -16.81 12.53 1.88
C ALA A 223 -18.33 12.40 1.91
N LEU A 224 -18.88 11.56 2.80
CA LEU A 224 -20.32 11.40 2.99
C LEU A 224 -20.98 12.70 3.46
N PHE A 225 -20.36 13.41 4.41
CA PHE A 225 -20.84 14.72 4.86
C PHE A 225 -20.91 15.74 3.72
N VAL A 226 -19.87 15.80 2.88
CA VAL A 226 -19.83 16.68 1.71
C VAL A 226 -20.90 16.29 0.67
N VAL A 227 -21.14 15.00 0.48
CA VAL A 227 -22.24 14.51 -0.36
C VAL A 227 -23.61 14.98 0.17
N VAL A 228 -23.83 14.87 1.49
CA VAL A 228 -25.06 15.36 2.12
C VAL A 228 -25.19 16.88 1.96
N LEU A 229 -24.11 17.64 2.13
CA LEU A 229 -24.10 19.09 1.88
C LEU A 229 -24.39 19.46 0.41
N ALA A 230 -24.08 18.57 -0.54
CA ALA A 230 -24.38 18.78 -1.96
C ALA A 230 -25.87 18.55 -2.28
N SER A 231 -26.53 17.67 -1.53
CA SER A 231 -27.92 17.27 -1.77
C SER A 231 -28.88 18.46 -1.76
N ASN A 232 -29.89 18.41 -2.62
CA ASN A 232 -31.03 19.29 -2.56
C ASN A 232 -31.86 18.90 -1.33
N GLU A 233 -32.30 19.88 -0.54
CA GLU A 233 -33.07 19.59 0.66
C GLU A 233 -34.29 18.71 0.32
N ALA A 234 -34.38 17.56 1.00
CA ALA A 234 -35.55 16.70 0.91
C ALA A 234 -36.81 17.45 1.45
N PRO A 235 -38.02 17.13 0.96
CA PRO A 235 -39.25 17.70 1.49
C PRO A 235 -39.35 17.50 3.01
N ALA A 236 -39.85 18.50 3.73
CA ALA A 236 -39.95 18.51 5.20
C ALA A 236 -40.58 17.24 5.78
N ALA A 237 -41.52 16.60 5.07
CA ALA A 237 -42.22 15.39 5.48
C ALA A 237 -41.31 14.18 5.78
N ALA A 238 -40.10 14.08 5.21
CA ALA A 238 -39.16 13.00 5.51
C ALA A 238 -38.34 13.27 6.80
N ARG A 239 -38.29 14.52 7.28
CA ARG A 239 -37.49 14.95 8.44
C ARG A 239 -38.14 14.60 9.78
N ASP A 240 -39.46 14.42 9.81
CA ASP A 240 -40.23 14.30 11.06
C ASP A 240 -40.53 12.86 11.48
N SER A 241 -39.99 11.85 10.77
CA SER A 241 -40.15 10.45 11.18
C SER A 241 -39.23 10.13 12.37
N TRP A 242 -39.83 10.05 13.56
CA TRP A 242 -39.15 9.61 14.77
C TRP A 242 -38.52 8.22 14.59
N VAL A 243 -39.11 7.36 13.76
CA VAL A 243 -38.58 6.03 13.44
C VAL A 243 -37.27 6.14 12.67
N ALA A 244 -37.22 6.95 11.61
CA ALA A 244 -36.00 7.17 10.83
C ALA A 244 -34.90 7.84 11.68
N ALA A 245 -35.27 8.79 12.54
CA ALA A 245 -34.35 9.43 13.47
C ALA A 245 -33.79 8.44 14.50
N THR A 246 -34.63 7.53 15.01
CA THR A 246 -34.22 6.53 16.00
C THR A 246 -33.32 5.48 15.35
N LEU A 247 -33.72 4.96 14.17
CA LEU A 247 -32.93 4.00 13.40
C LEU A 247 -31.55 4.57 13.03
N SER A 248 -31.47 5.80 12.53
CA SER A 248 -30.18 6.42 12.20
C SER A 248 -29.29 6.63 13.42
N ARG A 249 -29.85 7.02 14.57
CA ARG A 249 -29.09 7.13 15.84
C ARG A 249 -28.59 5.77 16.32
N VAL A 250 -29.44 4.74 16.27
CA VAL A 250 -29.05 3.38 16.66
C VAL A 250 -27.97 2.83 15.73
N LEU A 251 -28.14 2.96 14.41
CA LEU A 251 -27.12 2.54 13.43
C LEU A 251 -25.80 3.32 13.62
N GLY A 252 -25.89 4.63 13.86
CA GLY A 252 -24.71 5.46 14.16
C GLY A 252 -24.00 5.03 15.45
N LEU A 253 -24.76 4.73 16.51
CA LEU A 253 -24.20 4.24 17.77
C LEU A 253 -23.57 2.85 17.60
N LEU A 254 -24.24 1.94 16.90
CA LEU A 254 -23.70 0.61 16.59
C LEU A 254 -22.41 0.70 15.77
N ALA A 255 -22.36 1.61 14.78
CA ALA A 255 -21.14 1.85 14.00
C ALA A 255 -20.01 2.41 14.88
N LEU A 256 -20.30 3.32 15.81
CA LEU A 256 -19.33 3.86 16.75
C LEU A 256 -18.81 2.78 17.72
N VAL A 257 -19.71 1.99 18.32
CA VAL A 257 -19.35 0.90 19.22
C VAL A 257 -18.57 -0.18 18.48
N GLY A 258 -18.97 -0.52 17.26
CA GLY A 258 -18.26 -1.47 16.40
C GLY A 258 -16.86 -0.98 16.05
N ALA A 259 -16.73 0.28 15.63
CA ALA A 259 -15.43 0.88 15.33
C ALA A 259 -14.52 0.94 16.58
N TRP A 260 -15.08 1.28 17.73
CA TRP A 260 -14.37 1.25 19.01
C TRP A 260 -13.93 -0.17 19.38
N ALA A 261 -14.82 -1.15 19.28
CA ALA A 261 -14.50 -2.55 19.58
C ALA A 261 -13.36 -3.08 18.69
N ILE A 262 -13.40 -2.79 17.39
CA ILE A 262 -12.33 -3.16 16.44
C ILE A 262 -11.02 -2.44 16.81
N ALA A 263 -11.07 -1.16 17.14
CA ALA A 263 -9.88 -0.40 17.53
C ALA A 263 -9.22 -0.92 18.81
N GLN A 264 -9.99 -1.54 19.72
CA GLN A 264 -9.49 -2.15 20.94
C GLN A 264 -9.00 -3.59 20.75
N MET A 265 -9.17 -4.19 19.56
CA MET A 265 -8.72 -5.56 19.32
C MET A 265 -7.19 -5.66 19.33
N PRO A 266 -6.61 -6.55 20.16
CA PRO A 266 -5.16 -6.73 20.18
C PRO A 266 -4.70 -7.39 18.89
N ASP A 267 -3.61 -6.86 18.33
CA ASP A 267 -2.87 -7.49 17.24
C ASP A 267 -2.01 -8.64 17.79
N HIS A 268 -2.58 -9.84 17.75
CA HIS A 268 -1.93 -11.05 18.23
C HIS A 268 -0.73 -11.47 17.36
N ALA A 269 -0.74 -11.14 16.06
CA ALA A 269 0.36 -11.46 15.15
C ALA A 269 1.59 -10.59 15.46
N ALA A 270 1.41 -9.27 15.57
CA ALA A 270 2.48 -8.36 15.96
C ALA A 270 3.02 -8.69 17.36
N ARG A 271 2.14 -9.06 18.30
CA ARG A 271 2.54 -9.52 19.64
C ARG A 271 3.38 -10.80 19.58
N ALA A 272 3.00 -11.77 18.74
CA ALA A 272 3.74 -13.02 18.59
C ALA A 272 5.16 -12.75 18.05
N GLU A 273 5.29 -11.90 17.04
CA GLU A 273 6.58 -11.52 16.43
C GLU A 273 7.50 -10.82 17.45
N ALA A 274 6.93 -9.91 18.25
CA ALA A 274 7.66 -9.25 19.34
C ALA A 274 8.13 -10.25 20.42
N LEU A 275 7.28 -11.21 20.79
CA LEU A 275 7.63 -12.24 21.79
C LEU A 275 8.70 -13.19 21.28
N LEU A 276 8.63 -13.60 20.01
CA LEU A 276 9.65 -14.43 19.36
C LEU A 276 11.00 -13.71 19.35
N SER A 277 11.00 -12.44 18.96
CA SER A 277 12.20 -11.58 18.95
C SER A 277 12.80 -11.41 20.35
N ALA A 278 11.96 -11.43 21.39
CA ALA A 278 12.39 -11.38 22.79
C ALA A 278 12.80 -12.76 23.37
N GLY A 279 12.84 -13.82 22.55
CA GLY A 279 13.18 -15.18 23.00
C GLY A 279 12.10 -15.86 23.86
N LYS A 280 10.89 -15.30 23.93
CA LYS A 280 9.77 -15.84 24.72
C LYS A 280 8.93 -16.79 23.86
N TYR A 281 9.44 -18.00 23.64
CA TYR A 281 8.88 -18.93 22.64
C TYR A 281 7.47 -19.45 22.95
N ALA A 282 7.23 -20.01 24.14
CA ALA A 282 5.89 -20.52 24.47
C ALA A 282 4.80 -19.43 24.45
N PRO A 283 5.03 -18.20 24.99
CA PRO A 283 4.10 -17.10 24.81
C PRO A 283 3.93 -16.64 23.35
N ALA A 284 4.99 -16.71 22.54
CA ALA A 284 4.92 -16.36 21.11
C ALA A 284 4.03 -17.35 20.35
N GLU A 285 4.18 -18.65 20.62
CA GLU A 285 3.32 -19.70 20.07
C GLU A 285 1.85 -19.47 20.43
N ALA A 286 1.52 -19.26 21.71
CA ALA A 286 0.15 -19.01 22.15
C ALA A 286 -0.44 -17.69 21.60
N ALA A 287 0.40 -16.69 21.33
CA ALA A 287 -0.04 -15.47 20.64
C ALA A 287 -0.30 -15.74 19.15
N ALA A 288 0.55 -16.52 18.49
CA ALA A 288 0.35 -16.89 17.09
C ALA A 288 -0.89 -17.77 16.89
N ASP A 289 -1.21 -18.68 17.83
CA ASP A 289 -2.44 -19.46 17.80
C ASP A 289 -3.69 -18.57 17.81
N ARG A 290 -3.73 -17.58 18.71
CA ARG A 290 -4.82 -16.59 18.74
C ARG A 290 -4.89 -15.70 17.50
N ALA A 291 -3.75 -15.47 16.83
CA ALA A 291 -3.75 -14.77 15.55
C ALA A 291 -4.40 -15.64 14.47
N LEU A 292 -4.05 -16.92 14.42
CA LEU A 292 -4.56 -17.89 13.44
C LEU A 292 -6.05 -18.24 13.63
N GLU A 293 -6.57 -18.16 14.85
CA GLU A 293 -8.02 -18.28 15.12
C GLU A 293 -8.84 -17.21 14.36
N ARG A 294 -8.27 -16.03 14.14
CA ARG A 294 -8.93 -14.92 13.44
C ARG A 294 -8.56 -14.85 11.96
N ALA A 295 -7.29 -15.09 11.66
CA ALA A 295 -6.73 -14.98 10.32
C ALA A 295 -6.03 -16.29 9.94
N PRO A 296 -6.78 -17.34 9.54
CA PRO A 296 -6.21 -18.66 9.26
C PRO A 296 -5.31 -18.71 8.02
N LEU A 297 -5.31 -17.64 7.22
CA LEU A 297 -4.46 -17.46 6.03
C LEU A 297 -3.28 -16.50 6.28
N ASP A 298 -3.01 -16.12 7.53
CA ASP A 298 -1.86 -15.29 7.86
C ASP A 298 -0.55 -16.12 7.89
N TRP A 299 0.24 -15.98 6.83
CA TRP A 299 1.54 -16.66 6.73
C TRP A 299 2.52 -16.24 7.83
N ARG A 300 2.44 -15.01 8.33
CA ARG A 300 3.35 -14.47 9.36
C ARG A 300 3.09 -15.14 10.70
N ALA A 301 1.83 -15.36 11.03
CA ALA A 301 1.45 -16.09 12.24
C ALA A 301 1.96 -17.53 12.19
N TYR A 302 1.81 -18.25 11.07
CA TYR A 302 2.42 -19.58 10.89
C TYR A 302 3.95 -19.53 11.01
N PHE A 303 4.62 -18.58 10.34
CA PHE A 303 6.08 -18.47 10.38
C PHE A 303 6.59 -18.19 11.79
N THR A 304 5.91 -17.31 12.52
CA THR A 304 6.25 -16.97 13.91
C THR A 304 6.05 -18.15 14.84
N ARG A 305 4.92 -18.87 14.69
CA ARG A 305 4.65 -20.10 15.43
C ARG A 305 5.70 -21.17 15.14
N ALA A 306 6.07 -21.34 13.87
CA ALA A 306 7.12 -22.26 13.44
C ALA A 306 8.47 -21.94 14.09
N GLY A 307 8.86 -20.66 14.10
CA GLY A 307 10.09 -20.20 14.75
C GLY A 307 10.09 -20.48 16.25
N ALA A 308 8.98 -20.19 16.93
CA ALA A 308 8.82 -20.50 18.35
C ALA A 308 8.91 -22.01 18.63
N ARG A 309 8.26 -22.84 17.81
CA ARG A 309 8.32 -24.31 17.91
C ARG A 309 9.71 -24.86 17.62
N ALA A 310 10.42 -24.31 16.64
CA ALA A 310 11.78 -24.70 16.31
C ALA A 310 12.73 -24.45 17.49
N CYS A 311 12.65 -23.28 18.13
CA CYS A 311 13.44 -22.94 19.31
C CYS A 311 13.09 -23.79 20.55
N GLN A 312 11.86 -24.31 20.64
CA GLN A 312 11.43 -25.24 21.68
C GLN A 312 11.77 -26.71 21.38
N GLY A 313 12.31 -27.01 20.20
CA GLY A 313 12.64 -28.39 19.79
C GLY A 313 11.47 -29.18 19.19
N HIS A 314 10.29 -28.57 19.02
CA HIS A 314 9.10 -29.17 18.37
C HIS A 314 9.26 -29.20 16.84
N ARG A 315 10.27 -29.94 16.36
CA ARG A 315 10.76 -29.90 14.98
C ARG A 315 9.70 -30.23 13.93
N LEU A 316 8.92 -31.29 14.13
CA LEU A 316 7.95 -31.75 13.12
C LEU A 316 6.83 -30.71 12.92
N GLU A 317 6.35 -30.14 14.02
CA GLU A 317 5.31 -29.10 13.99
C GLU A 317 5.83 -27.80 13.39
N ALA A 318 7.07 -27.40 13.73
CA ALA A 318 7.74 -26.26 13.12
C ALA A 318 7.86 -26.40 11.60
N LEU A 319 8.29 -27.58 11.11
CA LEU A 319 8.39 -27.84 9.67
C LEU A 319 7.02 -27.81 8.97
N ALA A 320 5.96 -28.28 9.62
CA ALA A 320 4.61 -28.19 9.08
C ALA A 320 4.15 -26.73 8.94
N ASP A 321 4.39 -25.90 9.95
CA ASP A 321 4.01 -24.48 9.93
C ASP A 321 4.86 -23.66 8.96
N PHE A 322 6.17 -23.91 8.89
CA PHE A 322 7.02 -23.30 7.86
C PHE A 322 6.54 -23.65 6.45
N ARG A 323 6.16 -24.91 6.21
CA ARG A 323 5.57 -25.33 4.92
C ARG A 323 4.27 -24.57 4.63
N ARG A 324 3.38 -24.39 5.62
CA ARG A 324 2.17 -23.58 5.47
C ARG A 324 2.49 -22.14 5.10
N ALA A 325 3.42 -21.50 5.82
CA ALA A 325 3.85 -20.14 5.52
C ALA A 325 4.37 -20.01 4.08
N ARG A 326 5.23 -20.94 3.63
CA ARG A 326 5.76 -20.97 2.25
C ARG A 326 4.70 -21.25 1.18
N THR A 327 3.60 -21.92 1.55
CA THR A 327 2.47 -22.19 0.66
C THR A 327 1.59 -20.96 0.51
N LEU A 328 1.35 -20.24 1.60
CA LEU A 328 0.58 -18.99 1.61
C LEU A 328 1.35 -17.85 0.94
N GLU A 329 2.68 -17.89 0.95
CA GLU A 329 3.54 -16.89 0.29
C GLU A 329 4.55 -17.57 -0.67
N PRO A 330 4.11 -17.94 -1.89
CA PRO A 330 4.91 -18.73 -2.82
C PRO A 330 6.02 -17.94 -3.53
N HIS A 331 5.89 -16.62 -3.64
CA HIS A 331 6.82 -15.79 -4.42
C HIS A 331 7.86 -15.05 -3.57
N TYR A 332 7.69 -15.01 -2.24
CA TYR A 332 8.63 -14.33 -1.36
C TYR A 332 9.86 -15.21 -1.07
N ALA A 333 10.91 -15.03 -1.86
CA ALA A 333 12.15 -15.82 -1.78
C ALA A 333 12.88 -15.71 -0.44
N ARG A 334 12.72 -14.58 0.27
CA ARG A 334 13.37 -14.39 1.58
C ARG A 334 12.76 -15.28 2.66
N LEU A 335 11.53 -15.74 2.50
CA LEU A 335 10.86 -16.57 3.50
C LEU A 335 11.60 -17.91 3.75
N PRO A 336 11.92 -18.73 2.72
CA PRO A 336 12.78 -19.90 2.91
C PRO A 336 14.18 -19.57 3.45
N PHE A 337 14.74 -18.40 3.12
CA PHE A 337 16.03 -17.96 3.69
C PHE A 337 15.94 -17.76 5.21
N GLU A 338 14.95 -17.02 5.69
CA GLU A 338 14.76 -16.76 7.12
C GLU A 338 14.45 -18.04 7.88
N GLU A 339 13.69 -18.98 7.29
CA GLU A 339 13.51 -20.31 7.88
C GLU A 339 14.84 -21.05 8.06
N GLY A 340 15.71 -21.03 7.06
CA GLY A 340 17.00 -21.70 7.12
C GLY A 340 17.87 -21.23 8.29
N ARG A 341 17.67 -20.00 8.76
CA ARG A 341 18.38 -19.45 9.94
C ARG A 341 17.99 -20.14 11.24
N PHE A 342 16.77 -20.65 11.38
CA PHE A 342 16.37 -21.44 12.55
C PHE A 342 17.08 -22.79 12.60
N TRP A 343 17.43 -23.34 11.44
CA TRP A 343 18.05 -24.65 11.30
C TRP A 343 19.57 -24.61 11.19
N LEU A 344 20.18 -23.43 11.00
CA LEU A 344 21.58 -23.28 10.62
C LEU A 344 22.56 -24.05 11.53
N GLN A 345 22.36 -23.95 12.85
CA GLN A 345 23.21 -24.59 13.84
C GLN A 345 22.79 -26.04 14.12
N ALA A 346 21.48 -26.29 14.18
CA ALA A 346 20.96 -27.60 14.59
C ALA A 346 20.95 -28.62 13.46
N GLN A 347 20.71 -28.17 12.22
CA GLN A 347 20.41 -29.02 11.06
C GLN A 347 20.81 -28.37 9.72
N PRO A 348 22.13 -28.35 9.41
CA PRO A 348 22.64 -27.69 8.21
C PRO A 348 22.03 -28.19 6.89
N ALA A 349 21.68 -29.48 6.81
CA ALA A 349 21.03 -30.06 5.63
C ALA A 349 19.65 -29.44 5.34
N LEU A 350 18.86 -29.13 6.37
CA LEU A 350 17.59 -28.44 6.19
C LEU A 350 17.82 -27.01 5.69
N THR A 351 18.76 -26.28 6.29
CA THR A 351 19.12 -24.93 5.85
C THR A 351 19.47 -24.89 4.37
N LEU A 352 20.35 -25.79 3.91
CA LEU A 352 20.74 -25.86 2.51
C LEU A 352 19.55 -26.15 1.59
N SER A 353 18.60 -26.98 2.03
CA SER A 353 17.40 -27.29 1.25
C SER A 353 16.51 -26.06 1.05
N VAL A 354 16.24 -25.29 2.11
CA VAL A 354 15.36 -24.11 2.05
C VAL A 354 16.06 -22.91 1.43
N TRP A 355 17.37 -22.76 1.62
CA TRP A 355 18.15 -21.74 0.93
C TRP A 355 18.23 -22.02 -0.58
N ARG A 356 18.25 -23.29 -1.00
CA ARG A 356 18.16 -23.66 -2.42
C ARG A 356 16.82 -23.24 -3.02
N GLU A 357 15.75 -23.43 -2.25
CA GLU A 357 14.42 -22.96 -2.64
C GLU A 357 14.38 -21.43 -2.76
N ALA A 358 14.99 -20.70 -1.82
CA ALA A 358 15.08 -19.24 -1.88
C ALA A 358 15.77 -18.74 -3.16
N ILE A 359 16.96 -19.27 -3.51
CA ILE A 359 17.66 -18.89 -4.74
C ILE A 359 16.86 -19.25 -5.99
N ARG A 360 16.16 -20.41 -5.98
CA ARG A 360 15.32 -20.84 -7.11
C ARG A 360 14.15 -19.90 -7.38
N ARG A 361 13.59 -19.28 -6.33
CA ARG A 361 12.48 -18.32 -6.45
C ARG A 361 12.91 -16.97 -7.04
N LEU A 362 14.20 -16.65 -7.06
CA LEU A 362 14.71 -15.36 -7.53
C LEU A 362 15.19 -15.39 -8.99
N PRO A 363 14.93 -14.32 -9.76
CA PRO A 363 15.65 -14.05 -11.00
C PRO A 363 17.18 -14.03 -10.78
N PRO A 364 18.00 -14.33 -11.80
CA PRO A 364 19.46 -14.26 -11.71
C PRO A 364 20.00 -12.95 -11.14
N SER A 365 19.45 -11.81 -11.55
CA SER A 365 19.89 -10.47 -11.12
C SER A 365 19.63 -10.16 -9.65
N GLU A 366 18.63 -10.78 -9.03
CA GLU A 366 18.24 -10.51 -7.63
C GLU A 366 18.84 -11.53 -6.65
N ALA A 367 19.34 -12.66 -7.15
CA ALA A 367 19.88 -13.73 -6.32
C ALA A 367 21.23 -13.39 -5.69
N GLU A 368 22.01 -12.48 -6.29
CA GLU A 368 23.36 -12.10 -5.83
C GLU A 368 23.35 -11.50 -4.42
N ASP A 369 22.40 -10.61 -4.13
CA ASP A 369 22.25 -9.97 -2.81
C ASP A 369 21.90 -11.00 -1.73
N LEU A 370 20.93 -11.87 -2.03
CA LEU A 370 20.49 -12.89 -1.08
C LEU A 370 21.57 -13.94 -0.86
N TYR A 371 22.27 -14.36 -1.92
CA TYR A 371 23.35 -15.33 -1.84
C TYR A 371 24.55 -14.76 -1.07
N GLY A 372 24.90 -13.48 -1.27
CA GLY A 372 25.90 -12.80 -0.46
C GLY A 372 25.55 -12.81 1.03
N THR A 373 24.26 -12.65 1.36
CA THR A 373 23.77 -12.78 2.74
C THR A 373 23.89 -14.22 3.26
N MET A 374 23.64 -15.23 2.42
CA MET A 374 23.85 -16.64 2.78
C MET A 374 25.31 -16.94 3.09
N LEU A 375 26.24 -16.44 2.27
CA LEU A 375 27.68 -16.62 2.45
C LEU A 375 28.17 -15.98 3.75
N SER A 376 27.73 -14.75 4.06
CA SER A 376 28.12 -14.06 5.29
C SER A 376 27.49 -14.64 6.56
N THR A 377 26.33 -15.29 6.42
CA THR A 377 25.62 -15.94 7.53
C THR A 377 26.08 -17.39 7.74
N ALA A 378 26.74 -18.01 6.77
CA ALA A 378 27.15 -19.41 6.83
C ALA A 378 28.06 -19.68 8.05
N PRO A 379 27.92 -20.85 8.71
CA PRO A 379 28.84 -21.26 9.76
C PRO A 379 30.26 -21.40 9.18
N ASP A 380 31.27 -21.25 10.04
CA ASP A 380 32.65 -21.49 9.64
C ASP A 380 32.92 -23.00 9.45
N ASN A 381 32.49 -23.52 8.30
CA ASN A 381 32.56 -24.92 7.94
C ASN A 381 32.76 -25.04 6.43
N ALA A 382 33.92 -25.55 6.03
CA ALA A 382 34.30 -25.72 4.62
C ALA A 382 33.32 -26.61 3.84
N ASN A 383 32.81 -27.69 4.45
CA ASN A 383 31.83 -28.57 3.80
C ASN A 383 30.49 -27.83 3.57
N PHE A 384 30.06 -27.01 4.51
CA PHE A 384 28.85 -26.20 4.33
C PHE A 384 29.04 -25.19 3.20
N ARG A 385 30.17 -24.48 3.15
CA ARG A 385 30.49 -23.55 2.06
C ARG A 385 30.57 -24.26 0.70
N ALA A 386 31.17 -25.45 0.63
CA ALA A 386 31.19 -26.24 -0.60
C ALA A 386 29.77 -26.64 -1.06
N GLN A 387 28.87 -26.96 -0.13
CA GLN A 387 27.48 -27.24 -0.45
C GLN A 387 26.69 -25.99 -0.91
N LEU A 388 27.05 -24.80 -0.42
CA LEU A 388 26.53 -23.54 -0.97
C LEU A 388 26.95 -23.33 -2.42
N LEU A 389 28.19 -23.67 -2.79
CA LEU A 389 28.60 -23.65 -4.20
C LEU A 389 27.82 -24.68 -5.03
N ALA A 390 27.66 -25.90 -4.50
CA ALA A 390 26.99 -26.99 -5.19
C ALA A 390 25.49 -26.75 -5.46
N MET A 391 24.84 -25.82 -4.74
CA MET A 391 23.42 -25.51 -4.95
C MET A 391 23.17 -24.53 -6.10
N VAL A 392 24.22 -23.94 -6.68
CA VAL A 392 24.14 -22.89 -7.72
C VAL A 392 24.88 -23.24 -9.05
N PRO A 393 24.74 -24.46 -9.59
CA PRO A 393 25.51 -24.91 -10.75
C PRO A 393 25.27 -24.09 -12.03
N ASP A 394 24.05 -23.58 -12.22
CA ASP A 394 23.65 -22.81 -13.41
C ASP A 394 23.63 -21.29 -13.17
N ARG A 395 24.36 -20.82 -12.14
CA ARG A 395 24.39 -19.41 -11.75
C ARG A 395 25.84 -18.90 -11.69
N PRO A 396 26.43 -18.52 -12.83
CA PRO A 396 27.84 -18.11 -12.93
C PRO A 396 28.23 -17.03 -11.94
N MET A 397 27.42 -15.97 -11.83
CA MET A 397 27.67 -14.84 -10.93
C MET A 397 27.78 -15.26 -9.46
N LEU A 398 26.94 -16.20 -9.02
CA LEU A 398 26.95 -16.71 -7.64
C LEU A 398 28.20 -17.56 -7.37
N GLN A 399 28.70 -18.28 -8.37
CA GLN A 399 29.95 -19.04 -8.24
C GLN A 399 31.18 -18.12 -8.15
N LEU A 400 31.21 -17.04 -8.94
CA LEU A 400 32.25 -16.01 -8.83
C LEU A 400 32.24 -15.37 -7.44
N GLN A 401 31.05 -14.96 -6.97
CA GLN A 401 30.85 -14.38 -5.64
C GLN A 401 31.28 -15.33 -4.52
N TRP A 402 31.00 -16.63 -4.66
CA TRP A 402 31.48 -17.65 -3.72
C TRP A 402 33.01 -17.64 -3.65
N LEU A 403 33.71 -17.70 -4.79
CA LEU A 403 35.18 -17.73 -4.83
C LEU A 403 35.82 -16.47 -4.23
N GLU A 404 35.17 -15.31 -4.41
CA GLU A 404 35.58 -14.05 -3.80
C GLU A 404 35.44 -14.06 -2.26
N SER A 405 34.49 -14.83 -1.73
CA SER A 405 34.14 -14.83 -0.30
C SER A 405 34.88 -15.88 0.55
N VAL A 406 35.38 -16.96 -0.04
CA VAL A 406 35.93 -18.11 0.71
C VAL A 406 37.44 -17.99 0.98
N PRO A 407 37.97 -18.70 1.99
CA PRO A 407 39.41 -18.73 2.29
C PRO A 407 40.26 -19.22 1.11
N ASP A 408 41.53 -18.79 1.06
CA ASP A 408 42.44 -19.02 -0.08
C ASP A 408 42.62 -20.52 -0.42
N ALA A 409 42.64 -21.40 0.59
CA ALA A 409 42.76 -22.84 0.39
C ALA A 409 41.53 -23.45 -0.33
N GLU A 410 40.33 -23.03 0.06
CA GLU A 410 39.07 -23.48 -0.56
C GLU A 410 38.93 -22.88 -1.97
N ALA A 411 39.27 -21.61 -2.14
CA ALA A 411 39.23 -20.94 -3.44
C ALA A 411 40.12 -21.66 -4.46
N ARG A 412 41.35 -22.05 -4.07
CA ARG A 412 42.29 -22.77 -4.94
C ARG A 412 41.74 -24.13 -5.39
N ALA A 413 41.05 -24.86 -4.51
CA ALA A 413 40.49 -26.17 -4.84
C ALA A 413 39.41 -26.11 -5.95
N HIS A 414 38.74 -24.97 -6.10
CA HIS A 414 37.66 -24.79 -7.08
C HIS A 414 38.02 -23.80 -8.21
N LEU A 415 39.26 -23.28 -8.23
CA LEU A 415 39.67 -22.21 -9.13
C LEU A 415 39.54 -22.61 -10.61
N GLU A 416 39.97 -23.80 -10.98
CA GLU A 416 39.92 -24.27 -12.38
C GLU A 416 38.48 -24.36 -12.89
N ALA A 417 37.60 -25.00 -12.12
CA ALA A 417 36.18 -25.15 -12.46
C ALA A 417 35.48 -23.78 -12.59
N ILE A 418 35.72 -22.87 -11.65
CA ILE A 418 35.10 -21.54 -11.65
C ILE A 418 35.71 -20.65 -12.75
N THR A 419 36.97 -20.84 -13.13
CA THR A 419 37.59 -20.15 -14.27
C THR A 419 36.89 -20.50 -15.58
N ALA A 420 36.50 -21.77 -15.77
CA ALA A 420 35.75 -22.17 -16.95
C ALA A 420 34.38 -21.48 -17.03
N VAL A 421 33.71 -21.33 -15.88
CA VAL A 421 32.43 -20.62 -15.74
C VAL A 421 32.60 -19.11 -15.99
N ALA A 422 33.68 -18.50 -15.46
CA ALA A 422 33.98 -17.08 -15.61
C ALA A 422 34.14 -16.63 -17.08
N ARG A 423 34.52 -17.55 -17.98
CA ARG A 423 34.63 -17.28 -19.43
C ARG A 423 33.27 -16.96 -20.07
N GLN A 424 32.17 -17.41 -19.46
CA GLN A 424 30.80 -17.16 -19.91
C GLN A 424 30.30 -15.77 -19.47
N CYS A 425 30.97 -15.13 -18.50
CA CYS A 425 30.61 -13.82 -17.98
C CYS A 425 31.26 -12.69 -18.78
N THR A 426 30.60 -11.52 -18.79
CA THR A 426 31.17 -10.31 -19.39
C THR A 426 32.41 -9.82 -18.60
N PRO A 427 33.31 -9.03 -19.23
CA PRO A 427 34.48 -8.49 -18.54
C PRO A 427 34.15 -7.70 -17.27
N GLY A 428 33.06 -6.92 -17.27
CA GLY A 428 32.63 -6.17 -16.08
C GLY A 428 32.18 -7.07 -14.93
N GLN A 429 31.47 -8.16 -15.25
CA GLN A 429 30.96 -9.12 -14.27
C GLN A 429 32.07 -9.92 -13.58
N ARG A 430 33.14 -10.26 -14.30
CA ARG A 430 34.24 -11.09 -13.76
C ARG A 430 35.42 -10.27 -13.20
N ALA A 431 35.32 -8.94 -13.13
CA ALA A 431 36.40 -8.09 -12.66
C ALA A 431 36.79 -8.36 -11.18
N GLY A 432 35.81 -8.68 -10.33
CA GLY A 432 36.07 -9.10 -8.94
C GLY A 432 36.85 -10.40 -8.89
N PHE A 433 36.34 -11.42 -9.59
CA PHE A 433 36.99 -12.70 -9.77
C PHE A 433 38.43 -12.57 -10.27
N GLU A 434 38.69 -11.82 -11.34
CA GLU A 434 40.05 -11.65 -11.90
C GLU A 434 41.02 -11.02 -10.88
N ARG A 435 40.55 -10.07 -10.06
CA ARG A 435 41.37 -9.52 -8.95
C ARG A 435 41.67 -10.59 -7.91
N ARG A 436 40.67 -11.40 -7.54
CA ARG A 436 40.84 -12.48 -6.56
C ARG A 436 41.81 -13.55 -7.05
N VAL A 437 41.75 -13.95 -8.33
CA VAL A 437 42.69 -14.91 -8.92
C VAL A 437 44.14 -14.40 -8.83
N LYS A 438 44.39 -13.14 -9.23
CA LYS A 438 45.74 -12.54 -9.12
C LYS A 438 46.27 -12.54 -7.68
N GLN A 439 45.41 -12.33 -6.69
CA GLN A 439 45.80 -12.39 -5.28
C GLN A 439 46.16 -13.82 -4.84
N LEU A 440 45.42 -14.82 -5.33
CA LEU A 440 45.68 -16.24 -5.01
C LEU A 440 46.96 -16.76 -5.66
N GLU A 441 47.34 -16.22 -6.82
CA GLU A 441 48.59 -16.54 -7.53
C GLU A 441 49.82 -15.82 -6.94
N ALA A 442 49.62 -14.64 -6.34
CA ALA A 442 50.70 -13.84 -5.76
C ALA A 442 51.13 -14.29 -4.34
N ARG A 443 50.37 -15.19 -3.71
CA ARG A 443 50.60 -15.74 -2.36
C ARG A 443 50.90 -17.23 -2.46
#